data_AF-A0A136KUS3-F1
#
_entry.id   AF-A0A136KUS3-F1
#
_cell.length_a   1.000
_cell.length_b   1.000
_cell.length_c   1.000
_cell.angle_alpha   90.00
_cell.angle_beta   90.00
_cell.angle_gamma   90.00
#
_symmetry.space_group_name_H-M   'P 1'
#
loop_
_entity.id
_entity.type
_entity.pdbx_description
1 polymer ?
#
loop_
_entity_poly.entity_id
_entity_poly.type
_entity_poly.pdbx_seq_one_letter_code
_entity_poly.pdbx_strand_id
1 'polypeptide(L)'
;MQGGPSLSLQREYLILIFLSLAIFISLQDSLTNKQRLILGFLFGLASTIKPHSAIGLIPIILFDLDSAWLKKTFHYALGFLTPLIAIILWLASTHALSPFLDIAFNYWGLYSQINGELVIVSGADKLTYLLNQIWRFGNHGLWLIPAVLAIYLNQNKKTYLLASLALCYAIYPAFTGQFFPYHYILFTYFIITLASLSLSTFHSPLSNHASRITPYASLIFLITIIFTIRPSQTFIRQLNHQPIVTSSDRAIEIANFLEKNLQAGDVVQPLDWTGGTLLAMLQTHTPIATNYVFDFYFYHHISNPYIQNLRNDFMNQLQESMPRFIIEVTSVDKPWVGGDDTSRTKFPALQIFLDENYSITIQKDNYLIYELDDRP
;
A
#
# COMPACT_ATOMS: atom_id res chain seq x y z
N MET A 1 5.00 1.18 -22.04
CA MET A 1 5.48 0.01 -21.27
C MET A 1 4.28 -0.81 -20.82
N GLN A 2 3.64 -1.53 -21.74
CA GLN A 2 2.54 -2.44 -21.37
C GLN A 2 3.14 -3.73 -20.80
N GLY A 3 2.70 -4.14 -19.62
CA GLY A 3 3.02 -5.45 -19.05
C GLY A 3 4.06 -5.51 -17.93
N GLY A 4 4.44 -4.38 -17.34
CA GLY A 4 5.21 -4.36 -16.08
C GLY A 4 4.44 -4.99 -14.90
N PRO A 5 5.10 -5.33 -13.79
CA PRO A 5 4.41 -5.89 -12.64
C PRO A 5 3.39 -4.88 -12.09
N SER A 6 2.13 -5.28 -11.92
CA SER A 6 1.04 -4.42 -11.47
C SER A 6 1.22 -3.84 -10.06
N LEU A 7 2.17 -4.39 -9.30
CA LEU A 7 2.55 -3.94 -7.95
C LEU A 7 3.99 -3.43 -7.88
N SER A 8 4.66 -3.18 -9.00
CA SER A 8 5.95 -2.48 -8.99
C SER A 8 5.77 -1.03 -8.53
N LEU A 9 6.78 -0.50 -7.84
CA LEU A 9 6.83 0.89 -7.36
C LEU A 9 5.75 1.25 -6.32
N GLN A 10 5.16 0.24 -5.65
CA GLN A 10 4.38 0.49 -4.43
C GLN A 10 5.24 1.21 -3.39
N ARG A 11 4.62 2.06 -2.58
CA ARG A 11 5.31 2.90 -1.58
C ARG A 11 6.17 2.10 -0.59
N GLU A 12 5.87 0.83 -0.37
CA GLU A 12 6.68 -0.09 0.44
C GLU A 12 8.10 -0.26 -0.09
N TYR A 13 8.34 -0.14 -1.40
CA TYR A 13 9.70 -0.16 -1.97
C TYR A 13 10.50 1.09 -1.58
N LEU A 14 9.87 2.25 -1.42
CA LEU A 14 10.53 3.46 -0.93
C LEU A 14 10.95 3.31 0.53
N ILE A 15 10.11 2.65 1.35
CA ILE A 15 10.42 2.33 2.75
C ILE A 15 11.69 1.46 2.83
N LEU A 16 11.85 0.48 1.94
CA LEU A 16 13.03 -0.39 1.93
C LEU A 16 14.34 0.36 1.76
N ILE A 17 14.37 1.52 1.08
CA ILE A 17 15.59 2.33 0.94
C ILE A 17 16.07 2.78 2.33
N PHE A 18 15.17 3.34 3.14
CA PHE A 18 15.49 3.80 4.50
C PHE A 18 15.84 2.64 5.42
N LEU A 19 15.08 1.54 5.34
CA LEU A 19 15.32 0.36 6.18
C LEU A 19 16.64 -0.33 5.84
N SER A 20 17.00 -0.43 4.56
CA SER A 20 18.28 -1.03 4.14
C SER A 20 19.48 -0.24 4.68
N LEU A 21 19.42 1.09 4.61
CA LEU A 21 20.44 1.97 5.21
C LEU A 21 20.47 1.82 6.74
N ALA A 22 19.31 1.72 7.37
CA ALA A 22 19.22 1.55 8.82
C ALA A 22 19.83 0.22 9.27
N ILE A 23 19.58 -0.87 8.53
CA ILE A 23 20.22 -2.17 8.79
C ILE A 23 21.73 -2.02 8.71
N PHE A 24 22.26 -1.46 7.63
CA PHE A 24 23.70 -1.29 7.44
C PHE A 24 24.37 -0.57 8.62
N ILE A 25 23.75 0.48 9.15
CA ILE A 25 24.23 1.20 10.34
C ILE A 25 24.09 0.34 11.60
N SER A 26 22.95 -0.32 11.80
CA SER A 26 22.64 -1.11 13.00
C SER A 26 23.49 -2.37 13.18
N LEU A 27 24.11 -2.87 12.10
CA LEU A 27 24.99 -4.04 12.11
C LEU A 27 26.41 -3.74 12.60
N GLN A 28 26.72 -2.49 12.95
CA GLN A 28 27.99 -2.11 13.58
C GLN A 28 28.04 -2.57 15.04
N ASP A 29 29.24 -2.89 15.53
CA ASP A 29 29.43 -3.44 16.88
C ASP A 29 29.00 -2.47 17.98
N SER A 30 29.26 -1.17 17.76
CA SER A 30 28.82 -0.11 18.65
C SER A 30 28.26 1.07 17.85
N LEU A 31 27.19 1.67 18.37
CA LEU A 31 26.57 2.84 17.77
C LEU A 31 27.01 4.11 18.51
N THR A 32 27.32 5.14 17.73
CA THR A 32 27.51 6.51 18.21
C THR A 32 26.16 7.22 18.34
N ASN A 33 26.11 8.31 19.10
CA ASN A 33 24.89 9.11 19.24
C ASN A 33 24.41 9.69 17.89
N LYS A 34 25.35 10.04 17.00
CA LYS A 34 25.03 10.47 15.63
C LYS A 34 24.35 9.35 14.85
N GLN A 35 24.83 8.11 14.96
CA GLN A 35 24.21 6.97 14.29
C GLN A 35 22.83 6.65 14.84
N ARG A 36 22.61 6.75 16.16
CA ARG A 36 21.28 6.61 16.78
C ARG A 36 20.30 7.66 16.26
N LEU A 37 20.75 8.90 16.14
CA LEU A 37 19.95 9.98 15.56
C LEU A 37 19.61 9.70 14.09
N ILE A 38 20.59 9.25 13.29
CA ILE A 38 20.37 8.87 11.88
C ILE A 38 19.38 7.69 11.79
N LEU A 39 19.53 6.66 12.63
CA LEU A 39 18.61 5.52 12.67
C LEU A 39 17.19 5.98 13.01
N GLY A 40 17.03 6.82 14.04
CA GLY A 40 15.76 7.45 14.36
C GLY A 40 15.18 8.18 13.14
N PHE A 41 15.98 9.03 12.49
CA PHE A 41 15.59 9.80 11.32
C PHE A 41 15.14 8.93 10.14
N LEU A 42 15.85 7.85 9.84
CA LEU A 42 15.48 6.90 8.78
C LEU A 42 14.15 6.20 9.07
N PHE A 43 13.91 5.78 10.31
CA PHE A 43 12.60 5.21 10.71
C PHE A 43 11.50 6.26 10.74
N GLY A 44 11.83 7.51 11.07
CA GLY A 44 10.93 8.64 10.96
C GLY A 44 10.48 8.83 9.51
N LEU A 45 11.41 8.86 8.54
CA LEU A 45 11.09 8.93 7.11
C LEU A 45 10.30 7.71 6.60
N ALA A 46 10.58 6.51 7.09
CA ALA A 46 9.76 5.34 6.78
C ALA A 46 8.32 5.52 7.29
N SER A 47 8.17 6.04 8.52
CA SER A 47 6.87 6.22 9.17
C SER A 47 6.01 7.30 8.50
N THR A 48 6.61 8.32 7.88
CA THR A 48 5.86 9.32 7.11
C THR A 48 5.23 8.75 5.84
N ILE A 49 5.82 7.69 5.26
CA ILE A 49 5.22 6.95 4.15
C ILE A 49 4.14 5.99 4.66
N LYS A 50 4.45 5.27 5.74
CA LYS A 50 3.50 4.35 6.38
C LYS A 50 3.79 4.25 7.88
N PRO A 51 2.92 4.79 8.76
CA PRO A 51 3.21 4.95 10.19
C PRO A 51 3.68 3.67 10.88
N HIS A 52 3.03 2.55 10.56
CA HIS A 52 3.32 1.24 11.13
C HIS A 52 4.73 0.71 10.83
N SER A 53 5.45 1.26 9.84
CA SER A 53 6.83 0.85 9.56
C SER A 53 7.79 1.20 10.71
N ALA A 54 7.39 2.10 11.60
CA ALA A 54 8.12 2.44 12.81
C ALA A 54 8.38 1.23 13.74
N ILE A 55 7.59 0.16 13.64
CA ILE A 55 7.75 -1.04 14.49
C ILE A 55 9.17 -1.64 14.41
N GLY A 56 9.85 -1.55 13.26
CA GLY A 56 11.20 -2.07 13.12
C GLY A 56 12.26 -1.30 13.93
N LEU A 57 11.96 -0.11 14.45
CA LEU A 57 12.88 0.62 15.33
C LEU A 57 13.00 -0.05 16.70
N ILE A 58 11.95 -0.74 17.16
CA ILE A 58 11.91 -1.42 18.46
C ILE A 58 13.07 -2.40 18.62
N PRO A 59 13.27 -3.41 17.75
CA PRO A 59 14.39 -4.33 17.90
C PRO A 59 15.74 -3.62 17.79
N ILE A 60 15.89 -2.59 16.97
CA ILE A 60 17.16 -1.84 16.89
C ILE A 60 17.51 -1.19 18.23
N ILE A 61 16.53 -0.56 18.89
CA ILE A 61 16.73 0.03 20.21
C ILE A 61 17.08 -1.07 21.21
N LEU A 62 16.29 -2.16 21.27
CA LEU A 62 16.49 -3.27 22.20
C LEU A 62 17.90 -3.89 22.10
N PHE A 63 18.42 -4.06 20.89
CA PHE A 63 19.77 -4.61 20.65
C PHE A 63 20.93 -3.62 20.88
N ASP A 64 20.63 -2.35 21.17
CA ASP A 64 21.59 -1.31 21.55
C ASP A 64 21.42 -0.87 23.02
N LEU A 65 20.47 -1.42 23.77
CA LEU A 65 20.27 -1.05 25.17
C LEU A 65 21.43 -1.47 26.07
N ASP A 66 21.81 -0.58 26.99
CA ASP A 66 22.73 -0.81 28.09
C ASP A 66 22.35 0.11 29.27
N SER A 67 23.25 0.29 30.24
CA SER A 67 23.03 1.16 31.39
C SER A 67 22.72 2.63 31.03
N ALA A 68 23.09 3.10 29.82
CA ALA A 68 22.82 4.45 29.33
C ALA A 68 21.56 4.53 28.45
N TRP A 69 20.62 3.58 28.58
CA TRP A 69 19.43 3.45 27.73
C TRP A 69 18.62 4.74 27.54
N LEU A 70 18.46 5.57 28.58
CA LEU A 70 17.73 6.85 28.49
C LEU A 70 18.37 7.79 27.47
N LYS A 71 19.69 7.97 27.56
CA LYS A 71 20.45 8.83 26.65
C LYS A 71 20.40 8.28 25.23
N LYS A 72 20.49 6.96 25.05
CA LYS A 72 20.42 6.32 23.73
C LYS A 72 19.05 6.51 23.09
N THR A 73 17.99 6.19 23.83
CA THR A 73 16.59 6.32 23.41
C THR A 73 16.25 7.75 23.04
N PHE A 74 16.76 8.74 23.77
CA PHE A 74 16.59 10.15 23.44
C PHE A 74 17.09 10.50 22.03
N HIS A 75 18.25 9.99 21.61
CA HIS A 75 18.78 10.28 20.27
C HIS A 75 17.94 9.61 19.16
N TYR A 76 17.48 8.38 19.39
CA TYR A 76 16.54 7.72 18.48
C TYR A 76 15.24 8.51 18.35
N ALA A 77 14.65 8.91 19.48
CA ALA A 77 13.40 9.68 19.50
C ALA A 77 13.55 11.03 18.81
N LEU A 78 14.64 11.76 19.06
CA LEU A 78 14.94 13.04 18.42
C LEU A 78 15.03 12.88 16.90
N GLY A 79 15.77 11.86 16.43
CA GLY A 79 15.85 11.54 15.01
C GLY A 79 14.48 11.20 14.41
N PHE A 80 13.72 10.33 15.07
CA PHE A 80 12.41 9.85 14.63
C PHE A 80 11.36 10.96 14.51
N LEU A 81 11.32 11.87 15.49
CA LEU A 81 10.37 12.97 15.50
C LEU A 81 10.71 14.06 14.47
N THR A 82 11.97 14.21 14.07
CA THR A 82 12.41 15.26 13.13
C THR A 82 11.59 15.29 11.82
N PRO A 83 11.48 14.20 11.03
CA PRO A 83 10.70 14.22 9.79
C PRO A 83 9.18 14.33 10.04
N LEU A 84 8.68 13.79 11.16
CA LEU A 84 7.26 13.91 11.50
C LEU A 84 6.86 15.36 11.79
N ILE A 85 7.67 16.06 12.60
CA ILE A 85 7.48 17.48 12.90
C ILE A 85 7.58 18.30 11.61
N ALA A 86 8.54 18.01 10.74
CA ALA A 86 8.67 18.70 9.46
C ALA A 86 7.41 18.59 8.59
N ILE A 87 6.79 17.40 8.51
CA ILE A 87 5.54 17.22 7.77
C ILE A 87 4.37 17.96 8.43
N ILE A 88 4.25 17.91 9.76
CA ILE A 88 3.18 18.62 10.48
C ILE A 88 3.31 20.13 10.25
N LEU A 89 4.52 20.68 10.34
CA LEU A 89 4.78 22.09 10.08
C LEU A 89 4.48 22.45 8.62
N TRP A 90 4.84 21.58 7.67
CA TRP A 90 4.52 21.79 6.27
C TRP A 90 3.01 21.80 6.02
N LEU A 91 2.27 20.82 6.54
CA LEU A 91 0.80 20.77 6.47
C LEU A 91 0.14 21.99 7.12
N ALA A 92 0.70 22.47 8.24
CA ALA A 92 0.22 23.69 8.88
C ALA A 92 0.46 24.91 7.98
N SER A 93 1.63 25.00 7.36
CA SER A 93 2.01 26.11 6.47
C SER A 93 1.20 26.17 5.17
N THR A 94 0.66 25.03 4.72
CA THR A 94 -0.18 24.91 3.51
C THR A 94 -1.68 24.89 3.82
N HIS A 95 -2.07 25.14 5.08
CA HIS A 95 -3.45 25.03 5.56
C HIS A 95 -4.09 23.64 5.36
N ALA A 96 -3.29 22.61 5.07
CA ALA A 96 -3.72 21.23 4.84
C ALA A 96 -3.82 20.41 6.14
N LEU A 97 -3.31 20.91 7.27
CA LEU A 97 -3.32 20.18 8.53
C LEU A 97 -4.74 19.85 9.02
N SER A 98 -5.68 20.80 8.94
CA SER A 98 -7.05 20.56 9.41
C SER A 98 -7.79 19.52 8.55
N PRO A 99 -7.80 19.62 7.20
CA PRO A 99 -8.37 18.56 6.35
C PRO A 99 -7.69 17.20 6.56
N PHE A 100 -6.36 17.19 6.75
CA PHE A 100 -5.64 15.96 7.05
C PHE A 100 -6.11 15.31 8.36
N LEU A 101 -6.25 16.10 9.44
CA LEU A 101 -6.71 15.59 10.73
C LEU A 101 -8.16 15.11 10.66
N ASP A 102 -9.02 15.79 9.90
CA ASP A 102 -10.40 15.34 9.67
C ASP A 102 -10.43 13.93 9.06
N ILE A 103 -9.69 13.71 7.96
CA ILE A 103 -9.57 12.39 7.33
C ILE A 103 -8.97 11.37 8.31
N ALA A 104 -7.92 11.78 9.04
CA ALA A 104 -7.21 10.90 9.96
C ALA A 104 -8.12 10.37 11.09
N PHE A 105 -8.95 11.24 11.66
CA PHE A 105 -9.81 10.89 12.78
C PHE A 105 -11.14 10.27 12.35
N ASN A 106 -11.70 10.68 11.21
CA ASN A 106 -13.05 10.29 10.82
C ASN A 106 -13.09 9.21 9.72
N TYR A 107 -12.10 9.16 8.83
CA TYR A 107 -12.09 8.24 7.69
C TYR A 107 -11.20 7.01 7.87
N TRP A 108 -9.97 7.15 8.39
CA TRP A 108 -9.02 6.03 8.45
C TRP A 108 -9.54 4.82 9.23
N GLY A 109 -10.28 5.05 10.31
CA GLY A 109 -10.91 4.00 11.08
C GLY A 109 -11.87 3.17 10.23
N LEU A 110 -12.68 3.81 9.38
CA LEU A 110 -13.61 3.15 8.46
C LEU A 110 -12.84 2.39 7.37
N TYR A 111 -11.87 3.04 6.74
CA TYR A 111 -11.05 2.42 5.69
C TYR A 111 -10.28 1.18 6.18
N SER A 112 -9.81 1.18 7.43
CA SER A 112 -9.12 0.03 8.05
C SER A 112 -10.00 -1.20 8.28
N GLN A 113 -11.32 -1.07 8.13
CA GLN A 113 -12.24 -2.21 8.21
C GLN A 113 -12.37 -2.96 6.88
N ILE A 114 -11.95 -2.34 5.78
CA ILE A 114 -11.96 -2.93 4.45
C ILE A 114 -10.74 -3.84 4.32
N ASN A 115 -10.97 -5.14 4.22
CA ASN A 115 -9.91 -6.14 4.17
C ASN A 115 -9.30 -6.26 2.75
N GLY A 116 -8.34 -7.18 2.58
CA GLY A 116 -7.62 -7.37 1.32
C GLY A 116 -8.45 -7.98 0.18
N GLU A 117 -9.62 -8.51 0.51
CA GLU A 117 -10.64 -9.00 -0.43
C GLU A 117 -11.69 -7.93 -0.72
N LEU A 118 -11.47 -6.70 -0.23
CA LEU A 118 -12.39 -5.56 -0.34
C LEU A 118 -13.73 -5.82 0.34
N VAL A 119 -13.73 -6.53 1.45
CA VAL A 119 -14.93 -6.81 2.23
C VAL A 119 -14.79 -6.20 3.62
N ILE A 120 -15.86 -5.58 4.11
CA ILE A 120 -15.97 -5.16 5.50
C ILE A 120 -16.32 -6.39 6.34
N VAL A 121 -15.45 -6.70 7.30
CA VAL A 121 -15.65 -7.80 8.26
C VAL A 121 -15.76 -7.22 9.67
N SER A 122 -16.87 -7.50 10.34
CA SER A 122 -17.22 -6.98 11.66
C SER A 122 -17.10 -8.07 12.75
N GLY A 123 -17.08 -7.65 14.02
CA GLY A 123 -17.19 -8.55 15.17
C GLY A 123 -16.11 -9.65 15.28
N ALA A 124 -16.55 -10.86 15.64
CA ALA A 124 -15.67 -12.02 15.89
C ALA A 124 -14.99 -12.55 14.61
N ASP A 125 -15.63 -12.38 13.45
CA ASP A 125 -15.09 -12.80 12.17
C ASP A 125 -13.83 -12.01 11.82
N LYS A 126 -13.75 -10.75 12.26
CA LYS A 126 -12.54 -9.92 12.10
C LYS A 126 -11.35 -10.53 12.82
N LEU A 127 -11.51 -10.96 14.08
CA LEU A 127 -10.42 -11.57 14.84
C LEU A 127 -9.93 -12.87 14.18
N THR A 128 -10.87 -13.72 13.75
CA THR A 128 -10.56 -14.95 13.03
C THR A 128 -9.82 -14.67 11.73
N TYR A 129 -10.26 -13.66 10.97
CA TYR A 129 -9.59 -13.22 9.76
C TYR A 129 -8.17 -12.70 10.04
N LEU A 130 -7.99 -11.82 11.03
CA LEU A 130 -6.66 -11.30 11.41
C LEU A 130 -5.70 -12.43 11.77
N LEU A 131 -6.12 -13.36 12.63
CA LEU A 131 -5.29 -14.49 13.05
C LEU A 131 -4.92 -15.37 11.86
N ASN A 132 -5.88 -15.73 11.01
CA ASN A 132 -5.64 -16.53 9.82
C ASN A 132 -4.63 -15.86 8.88
N GLN A 133 -4.79 -14.57 8.59
CA GLN A 133 -3.89 -13.86 7.68
C GLN A 133 -2.47 -13.68 8.26
N ILE A 134 -2.33 -13.48 9.56
CA ILE A 134 -1.02 -13.47 10.23
C ILE A 134 -0.31 -14.82 10.02
N TRP A 135 -1.02 -15.94 10.22
CA TRP A 135 -0.45 -17.29 10.04
C TRP A 135 -0.08 -17.61 8.59
N ARG A 136 -0.76 -17.00 7.61
CA ARG A 136 -0.47 -17.24 6.18
C ARG A 136 0.81 -16.54 5.70
N PHE A 137 1.29 -15.51 6.41
CA PHE A 137 2.48 -14.73 6.04
C PHE A 137 2.47 -14.26 4.56
N GLY A 138 1.30 -13.91 4.01
CA GLY A 138 1.17 -13.51 2.61
C GLY A 138 1.59 -14.60 1.61
N ASN A 139 1.48 -15.88 1.99
CA ASN A 139 2.00 -17.05 1.27
C ASN A 139 3.54 -17.11 1.14
N HIS A 140 4.27 -16.36 1.97
CA HIS A 140 5.73 -16.41 2.03
C HIS A 140 6.29 -17.35 3.12
N GLY A 141 5.44 -18.18 3.73
CA GLY A 141 5.82 -19.07 4.83
C GLY A 141 6.94 -20.07 4.52
N LEU A 142 7.14 -20.46 3.24
CA LEU A 142 8.25 -21.35 2.84
C LEU A 142 9.63 -20.77 3.17
N TRP A 143 9.77 -19.44 3.19
CA TRP A 143 11.02 -18.77 3.55
C TRP A 143 11.43 -18.96 5.02
N LEU A 144 10.51 -19.39 5.88
CA LEU A 144 10.82 -19.70 7.28
C LEU A 144 11.82 -20.86 7.40
N ILE A 145 11.81 -21.82 6.45
CA ILE A 145 12.69 -23.00 6.50
C ILE A 145 14.17 -22.60 6.41
N PRO A 146 14.64 -21.95 5.32
CA PRO A 146 16.03 -21.48 5.26
C PRO A 146 16.35 -20.41 6.30
N ALA A 147 15.38 -19.59 6.73
CA ALA A 147 15.59 -18.62 7.80
C ALA A 147 15.88 -19.26 9.17
N VAL A 148 15.18 -20.34 9.53
CA VAL A 148 15.48 -21.10 10.77
C VAL A 148 16.87 -21.74 10.70
N LEU A 149 17.24 -22.30 9.53
CA LEU A 149 18.59 -22.83 9.33
C LEU A 149 19.65 -21.73 9.46
N ALA A 150 19.40 -20.55 8.90
CA ALA A 150 20.27 -19.40 9.05
C ALA A 150 20.47 -19.00 10.52
N ILE A 151 19.40 -18.95 11.31
CA ILE A 151 19.46 -18.70 12.76
C ILE A 151 20.31 -19.76 13.47
N TYR A 152 20.06 -21.03 13.16
CA TYR A 152 20.78 -22.15 13.76
C TYR A 152 22.29 -22.09 13.46
N LEU A 153 22.66 -21.80 12.21
CA LEU A 153 24.04 -21.76 11.74
C LEU A 153 24.79 -20.49 12.19
N ASN A 154 24.09 -19.37 12.36
CA ASN A 154 24.67 -18.05 12.63
C ASN A 154 24.08 -17.44 13.91
N GLN A 155 24.47 -17.93 15.08
CA GLN A 155 23.96 -17.47 16.39
C GLN A 155 24.64 -16.19 16.87
N ASN A 156 24.47 -15.10 16.13
CA ASN A 156 25.09 -13.82 16.45
C ASN A 156 24.07 -12.66 16.43
N LYS A 157 24.49 -11.50 16.97
CA LYS A 157 23.67 -10.28 17.06
C LYS A 157 22.99 -9.91 15.73
N LYS A 158 23.71 -10.04 14.61
CA LYS A 158 23.23 -9.66 13.27
C LYS A 158 22.04 -10.54 12.85
N THR A 159 22.18 -11.84 13.03
CA THR A 159 21.12 -12.80 12.70
C THR A 159 19.88 -12.59 13.57
N TYR A 160 20.04 -12.39 14.88
CA TYR A 160 18.89 -12.16 15.77
C TYR A 160 18.21 -10.82 15.51
N LEU A 161 18.95 -9.78 15.14
CA LEU A 161 18.38 -8.50 14.73
C LEU A 161 17.53 -8.66 13.46
N LEU A 162 18.06 -9.34 12.44
CA LEU A 162 17.31 -9.62 11.19
C LEU A 162 16.07 -10.49 11.45
N ALA A 163 16.17 -11.50 12.32
CA ALA A 163 15.03 -12.31 12.73
C ALA A 163 13.95 -11.50 13.46
N SER A 164 14.37 -10.57 14.34
CA SER A 164 13.45 -9.69 15.05
C SER A 164 12.75 -8.72 14.09
N LEU A 165 13.49 -8.16 13.13
CA LEU A 165 12.91 -7.30 12.09
C LEU A 165 11.94 -8.09 11.20
N ALA A 166 12.29 -9.30 10.77
CA ALA A 166 11.39 -10.17 10.03
C ALA A 166 10.09 -10.43 10.80
N LEU A 167 10.17 -10.74 12.10
CA LEU A 167 8.99 -10.93 12.95
C LEU A 167 8.12 -9.67 13.06
N CYS A 168 8.74 -8.51 13.32
CA CYS A 168 8.03 -7.23 13.38
C CYS A 168 7.25 -6.96 12.08
N TYR A 169 7.88 -7.19 10.93
CA TYR A 169 7.25 -6.97 9.63
C TYR A 169 6.32 -8.09 9.18
N ALA A 170 6.37 -9.27 9.79
CA ALA A 170 5.38 -10.32 9.61
C ALA A 170 4.03 -9.93 10.24
N ILE A 171 4.07 -9.26 11.39
CA ILE A 171 2.88 -8.80 12.14
C ILE A 171 2.39 -7.45 11.61
N TYR A 172 3.27 -6.64 11.03
CA TYR A 172 2.98 -5.30 10.50
C TYR A 172 1.66 -5.16 9.71
N PRO A 173 1.29 -6.07 8.79
CA PRO A 173 0.03 -5.96 8.04
C PRO A 173 -1.23 -6.04 8.94
N ALA A 174 -1.11 -6.64 10.12
CA ALA A 174 -2.22 -6.77 11.06
C ALA A 174 -2.65 -5.43 11.67
N PHE A 175 -1.75 -4.43 11.73
CA PHE A 175 -2.13 -3.10 12.23
C PHE A 175 -3.16 -2.39 11.36
N THR A 176 -3.12 -2.63 10.04
CA THR A 176 -4.15 -2.10 9.14
C THR A 176 -5.29 -3.08 8.91
N GLY A 177 -5.09 -4.37 9.18
CA GLY A 177 -6.08 -5.42 8.98
C GLY A 177 -6.40 -5.72 7.51
N GLN A 178 -5.69 -5.10 6.56
CA GLN A 178 -6.02 -5.22 5.14
C GLN A 178 -5.26 -6.35 4.44
N PHE A 179 -4.05 -6.70 4.88
CA PHE A 179 -3.28 -7.83 4.32
C PHE A 179 -3.15 -7.87 2.79
N PHE A 180 -3.18 -6.72 2.09
CA PHE A 180 -2.86 -6.69 0.67
C PHE A 180 -1.49 -7.31 0.41
N PRO A 181 -1.27 -8.03 -0.72
CA PRO A 181 -0.01 -8.72 -0.97
C PRO A 181 1.23 -7.82 -0.83
N TYR A 182 1.14 -6.57 -1.28
CA TYR A 182 2.24 -5.61 -1.20
C TYR A 182 2.59 -5.19 0.25
N HIS A 183 1.69 -5.38 1.23
CA HIS A 183 1.99 -5.14 2.65
C HIS A 183 3.07 -6.07 3.20
N TYR A 184 3.24 -7.24 2.59
CA TYR A 184 4.26 -8.21 2.99
C TYR A 184 5.64 -7.94 2.36
N ILE A 185 5.81 -6.91 1.52
CA ILE A 185 7.11 -6.58 0.90
C ILE A 185 8.22 -6.42 1.95
N LEU A 186 7.92 -5.75 3.07
CA LEU A 186 8.89 -5.58 4.16
C LEU A 186 9.26 -6.93 4.78
N PHE A 187 8.25 -7.74 5.14
CA PHE A 187 8.48 -9.09 5.65
C PHE A 187 9.33 -9.92 4.70
N THR A 188 8.94 -9.97 3.43
CA THR A 188 9.61 -10.72 2.37
C THR A 188 11.07 -10.30 2.21
N TYR A 189 11.35 -8.99 2.25
CA TYR A 189 12.73 -8.49 2.22
C TYR A 189 13.56 -9.01 3.40
N PHE A 190 13.06 -8.88 4.63
CA PHE A 190 13.80 -9.30 5.82
C PHE A 190 13.94 -10.82 5.93
N ILE A 191 12.90 -11.59 5.62
CA ILE A 191 12.96 -13.05 5.71
C ILE A 191 13.89 -13.64 4.64
N ILE A 192 13.93 -13.08 3.42
CA ILE A 192 14.88 -13.49 2.38
C ILE A 192 16.30 -13.10 2.79
N THR A 193 16.50 -11.90 3.34
CA THR A 193 17.82 -11.47 3.83
C THR A 193 18.32 -12.40 4.93
N LEU A 194 17.47 -12.74 5.90
CA LEU A 194 17.77 -13.71 6.94
C LEU A 194 18.05 -15.10 6.36
N ALA A 195 17.19 -15.59 5.47
CA ALA A 195 17.35 -16.89 4.81
C ALA A 195 18.68 -16.98 4.03
N SER A 196 19.13 -15.89 3.40
CA SER A 196 20.39 -15.89 2.65
C SER A 196 21.62 -16.14 3.51
N LEU A 197 21.55 -15.87 4.82
CA LEU A 197 22.61 -16.24 5.75
C LEU A 197 22.78 -17.76 5.89
N SER A 198 21.84 -18.59 5.42
CA SER A 198 22.02 -20.05 5.36
C SER A 198 23.11 -20.48 4.36
N LEU A 199 23.49 -19.59 3.43
CA LEU A 199 24.56 -19.80 2.46
C LEU A 199 25.97 -19.56 3.04
N SER A 200 26.07 -18.88 4.18
CA SER A 200 27.34 -18.51 4.80
C SER A 200 27.38 -18.95 6.25
N THR A 201 28.52 -19.51 6.67
CA THR A 201 28.78 -19.80 8.09
C THR A 201 29.74 -18.75 8.60
N PHE A 202 29.22 -17.73 9.28
CA PHE A 202 30.07 -16.75 9.95
C PHE A 202 30.61 -17.35 11.24
N HIS A 203 31.88 -17.78 11.22
CA HIS A 203 32.71 -18.07 12.40
C HIS A 203 31.95 -18.76 13.55
N SER A 204 31.30 -19.88 13.26
CA SER A 204 30.71 -20.70 14.32
C SER A 204 31.81 -21.60 14.92
N PRO A 205 32.02 -21.58 16.25
CA PRO A 205 32.99 -22.45 16.93
C PRO A 205 32.64 -23.95 16.84
N LEU A 206 31.47 -24.29 16.29
CA LEU A 206 31.00 -25.64 15.95
C LEU A 206 31.65 -26.15 14.64
N SER A 207 32.99 -26.23 14.61
CA SER A 207 33.78 -26.26 13.36
C SER A 207 33.70 -27.53 12.50
N ASN A 208 32.94 -28.56 12.89
CA ASN A 208 32.76 -29.79 12.07
C ASN A 208 31.31 -30.13 11.72
N HIS A 209 30.31 -29.67 12.48
CA HIS A 209 28.90 -29.95 12.19
C HIS A 209 28.27 -28.89 11.29
N ALA A 210 28.63 -27.61 11.49
CA ALA A 210 28.12 -26.53 10.65
C ALA A 210 28.55 -26.72 9.18
N SER A 211 29.81 -27.11 8.94
CA SER A 211 30.34 -27.36 7.60
C SER A 211 29.64 -28.50 6.86
N ARG A 212 29.10 -29.50 7.56
CA ARG A 212 28.33 -30.61 6.98
C ARG A 212 26.90 -30.21 6.62
N ILE A 213 26.30 -29.26 7.34
CA ILE A 213 24.89 -28.85 7.16
C ILE A 213 24.76 -27.77 6.08
N THR A 214 25.78 -26.92 5.91
CA THR A 214 25.79 -25.83 4.90
C THR A 214 25.35 -26.25 3.48
N PRO A 215 25.86 -27.34 2.86
CA PRO A 215 25.42 -27.71 1.50
C PRO A 215 23.92 -28.05 1.44
N TYR A 216 23.38 -28.69 2.47
CA TYR A 216 21.94 -28.97 2.57
C TYR A 216 21.13 -27.68 2.78
N ALA A 217 21.64 -26.75 3.60
CA ALA A 217 21.01 -25.45 3.81
C ALA A 217 20.97 -24.62 2.51
N SER A 218 22.05 -24.63 1.73
CA SER A 218 22.10 -24.01 0.41
C SER A 218 21.15 -24.66 -0.59
N LEU A 219 21.04 -26.00 -0.59
CA LEU A 219 20.08 -26.72 -1.42
C LEU A 219 18.64 -26.37 -1.05
N ILE A 220 18.31 -26.31 0.25
CA ILE A 220 16.98 -25.90 0.74
C ILE A 220 16.67 -24.46 0.34
N PHE A 221 17.64 -23.55 0.45
CA PHE A 221 17.50 -22.16 -0.01
C PHE A 221 17.22 -22.10 -1.51
N LEU A 222 17.97 -22.85 -2.33
CA LEU A 222 17.75 -22.94 -3.78
C LEU A 222 16.37 -23.52 -4.13
N ILE A 223 15.96 -24.59 -3.48
CA ILE A 223 14.63 -25.19 -3.64
C ILE A 223 13.55 -24.16 -3.29
N THR A 224 13.73 -23.41 -2.21
CA THR A 224 12.79 -22.35 -1.80
C THR A 224 12.68 -21.27 -2.87
N ILE A 225 13.80 -20.83 -3.45
CA ILE A 225 13.81 -19.89 -4.58
C ILE A 225 12.98 -20.43 -5.74
N ILE A 226 13.22 -21.68 -6.16
CA ILE A 226 12.54 -22.31 -7.31
C ILE A 226 11.01 -22.34 -7.12
N PHE A 227 10.54 -22.64 -5.90
CA PHE A 227 9.11 -22.72 -5.62
C PHE A 227 8.41 -21.37 -5.40
N THR A 228 9.15 -20.37 -4.93
CA THR A 228 8.59 -19.07 -4.51
C THR A 228 8.73 -17.98 -5.55
N ILE A 229 9.79 -17.98 -6.36
CA ILE A 229 9.97 -17.02 -7.45
C ILE A 229 9.19 -17.54 -8.65
N ARG A 230 7.98 -17.00 -8.84
CA ARG A 230 7.14 -17.30 -9.99
C ARG A 230 7.15 -16.15 -10.99
N PRO A 231 7.15 -16.42 -12.30
CA PRO A 231 6.90 -15.39 -13.29
C PRO A 231 5.56 -14.70 -13.05
N SER A 232 5.46 -13.42 -13.38
CA SER A 232 4.19 -12.70 -13.27
C SER A 232 3.15 -13.30 -14.22
N GLN A 233 1.86 -13.20 -13.85
CA GLN A 233 0.78 -13.64 -14.73
C GLN A 233 0.81 -12.93 -16.08
N THR A 234 1.20 -11.66 -16.10
CA THR A 234 1.40 -10.89 -17.33
C THR A 234 2.49 -11.50 -18.22
N PHE A 235 3.62 -11.89 -17.64
CA PHE A 235 4.69 -12.57 -18.36
C PHE A 235 4.23 -13.93 -18.91
N ILE A 236 3.46 -14.69 -18.13
CA ILE A 236 2.87 -15.95 -18.61
C ILE A 236 1.89 -15.72 -19.77
N ARG A 237 1.03 -14.70 -19.68
CA ARG A 237 0.10 -14.34 -20.78
C ARG A 237 0.85 -13.93 -22.04
N GLN A 238 1.94 -13.16 -21.89
CA GLN A 238 2.84 -12.81 -23.00
C GLN A 238 3.45 -14.04 -23.67
N LEU A 239 3.98 -14.98 -22.87
CA LEU A 239 4.52 -16.24 -23.39
C LEU A 239 3.46 -17.06 -24.14
N ASN A 240 2.20 -16.99 -23.70
CA ASN A 240 1.07 -17.71 -24.32
C ASN A 240 0.39 -16.92 -25.45
N HIS A 241 0.96 -15.80 -25.91
CA HIS A 241 0.36 -14.91 -26.91
C HIS A 241 -1.08 -14.46 -26.59
N GLN A 242 -1.44 -14.40 -25.31
CA GLN A 242 -2.74 -13.91 -24.86
C GLN A 242 -2.73 -12.38 -24.77
N PRO A 243 -3.84 -11.70 -25.12
CA PRO A 243 -3.93 -10.25 -25.02
C PRO A 243 -3.73 -9.80 -23.56
N ILE A 244 -2.95 -8.75 -23.38
CA ILE A 244 -2.73 -8.10 -22.08
C ILE A 244 -3.81 -7.02 -21.94
N VAL A 245 -5.00 -7.40 -21.49
CA VAL A 245 -6.03 -6.41 -21.17
C VAL A 245 -5.56 -5.64 -19.94
N THR A 246 -5.25 -4.37 -20.10
CA THR A 246 -4.90 -3.48 -19.00
C THR A 246 -5.87 -2.32 -18.99
N SER A 247 -6.06 -1.70 -17.83
CA SER A 247 -6.75 -0.41 -17.72
C SER A 247 -6.16 0.67 -18.66
N SER A 248 -4.97 0.44 -19.23
CA SER A 248 -4.34 1.33 -20.21
C SER A 248 -5.10 1.42 -21.55
N ASP A 249 -5.74 0.35 -22.01
CA ASP A 249 -6.47 0.42 -23.29
C ASP A 249 -7.72 1.29 -23.15
N ARG A 250 -8.48 1.10 -22.05
CA ARG A 250 -9.62 1.96 -21.68
C ARG A 250 -9.19 3.41 -21.51
N ALA A 251 -8.05 3.64 -20.83
CA ALA A 251 -7.52 4.99 -20.63
C ALA A 251 -7.20 5.68 -21.96
N ILE A 252 -6.61 4.97 -22.93
CA ILE A 252 -6.32 5.52 -24.27
C ILE A 252 -7.61 5.88 -25.01
N GLU A 253 -8.63 5.02 -24.97
CA GLU A 253 -9.91 5.29 -25.61
C GLU A 253 -10.59 6.53 -25.00
N ILE A 254 -10.62 6.63 -23.68
CA ILE A 254 -11.15 7.79 -22.97
C ILE A 254 -10.34 9.04 -23.30
N ALA A 255 -9.01 8.98 -23.29
CA ALA A 255 -8.14 10.11 -23.59
C ALA A 255 -8.41 10.66 -24.99
N ASN A 256 -8.45 9.77 -26.00
CA ASN A 256 -8.77 10.15 -27.37
C ASN A 256 -10.16 10.78 -27.52
N PHE A 257 -11.14 10.37 -26.71
CA PHE A 257 -12.45 11.00 -26.66
C PHE A 257 -12.36 12.39 -26.06
N LEU A 258 -11.70 12.54 -24.91
CA LEU A 258 -11.54 13.82 -24.22
C LEU A 258 -10.79 14.85 -25.09
N GLU A 259 -9.69 14.47 -25.75
CA GLU A 259 -8.92 15.36 -26.63
C GLU A 259 -9.75 15.94 -27.78
N LYS A 260 -10.73 15.18 -28.28
CA LYS A 260 -11.54 15.58 -29.43
C LYS A 260 -12.75 16.43 -29.06
N ASN A 261 -13.27 16.25 -27.84
CA ASN A 261 -14.58 16.78 -27.46
C ASN A 261 -14.53 17.82 -26.34
N LEU A 262 -13.42 17.95 -25.61
CA LEU A 262 -13.27 19.01 -24.62
C LEU A 262 -12.89 20.34 -25.25
N GLN A 263 -13.45 21.42 -24.69
CA GLN A 263 -13.05 22.79 -24.94
C GLN A 263 -12.24 23.35 -23.77
N ALA A 264 -11.60 24.50 -24.00
CA ALA A 264 -10.85 25.18 -22.95
C ALA A 264 -11.81 25.64 -21.83
N GLY A 265 -11.53 25.19 -20.60
CA GLY A 265 -12.36 25.49 -19.42
C GLY A 265 -13.30 24.35 -19.02
N ASP A 266 -13.49 23.35 -19.87
CA ASP A 266 -14.29 22.17 -19.52
C ASP A 266 -13.60 21.35 -18.42
N VAL A 267 -14.42 20.79 -17.54
CA VAL A 267 -14.00 19.90 -16.45
C VAL A 267 -14.70 18.55 -16.56
N VAL A 268 -14.07 17.51 -16.01
CA VAL A 268 -14.57 16.13 -16.07
C VAL A 268 -14.61 15.51 -14.69
N GLN A 269 -15.65 14.72 -14.39
CA GLN A 269 -15.72 13.96 -13.14
C GLN A 269 -15.58 12.45 -13.40
N PRO A 270 -14.53 11.80 -12.86
CA PRO A 270 -14.45 10.34 -12.85
C PRO A 270 -15.39 9.74 -11.79
N LEU A 271 -16.15 8.72 -12.18
CA LEU A 271 -16.76 7.73 -11.28
C LEU A 271 -15.95 6.43 -11.39
N ASP A 272 -14.71 6.53 -10.94
CA ASP A 272 -13.67 5.51 -11.09
C ASP A 272 -12.82 5.36 -9.81
N TRP A 273 -12.19 4.20 -9.65
CA TRP A 273 -11.14 3.96 -8.67
C TRP A 273 -9.82 3.57 -9.33
N THR A 274 -9.80 2.50 -10.14
CA THR A 274 -8.57 1.99 -10.79
C THR A 274 -8.77 1.61 -12.25
N GLY A 275 -9.88 2.02 -12.85
CA GLY A 275 -10.35 1.62 -14.17
C GLY A 275 -9.72 2.37 -15.34
N GLY A 276 -9.01 3.47 -15.08
CA GLY A 276 -8.17 4.16 -16.07
C GLY A 276 -8.64 5.56 -16.46
N THR A 277 -9.78 6.03 -15.94
CA THR A 277 -10.31 7.36 -16.26
C THR A 277 -9.35 8.46 -15.82
N LEU A 278 -8.78 8.34 -14.62
CA LEU A 278 -7.80 9.32 -14.13
C LEU A 278 -6.49 9.33 -14.94
N LEU A 279 -6.08 8.17 -15.47
CA LEU A 279 -4.91 8.10 -16.35
C LEU A 279 -5.20 8.85 -17.65
N ALA A 280 -6.40 8.68 -18.21
CA ALA A 280 -6.84 9.42 -19.38
C ALA A 280 -6.84 10.94 -19.12
N MET A 281 -7.46 11.38 -18.02
CA MET A 281 -7.48 12.79 -17.64
C MET A 281 -6.08 13.37 -17.42
N LEU A 282 -5.16 12.60 -16.85
CA LEU A 282 -3.77 13.03 -16.68
C LEU A 282 -3.06 13.20 -18.04
N GLN A 283 -3.30 12.29 -18.99
CA GLN A 283 -2.73 12.37 -20.34
C GLN A 283 -3.25 13.58 -21.12
N THR A 284 -4.51 13.94 -20.94
CA THR A 284 -5.16 15.05 -21.61
C THR A 284 -5.09 16.36 -20.83
N HIS A 285 -4.43 16.36 -19.67
CA HIS A 285 -4.38 17.50 -18.74
C HIS A 285 -5.76 18.06 -18.38
N THR A 286 -6.77 17.20 -18.33
CA THR A 286 -8.15 17.58 -18.07
C THR A 286 -8.36 17.84 -16.57
N PRO A 287 -8.87 19.02 -16.18
CA PRO A 287 -9.18 19.30 -14.79
C PRO A 287 -10.34 18.44 -14.27
N ILE A 288 -10.25 18.06 -12.99
CA ILE A 288 -11.32 17.35 -12.29
C ILE A 288 -12.39 18.33 -11.79
N ALA A 289 -13.66 17.93 -11.84
CA ALA A 289 -14.79 18.78 -11.49
C ALA A 289 -14.97 18.99 -9.98
N THR A 290 -14.65 17.97 -9.18
CA THR A 290 -14.78 17.99 -7.72
C THR A 290 -13.45 17.64 -7.05
N ASN A 291 -13.37 17.82 -5.73
CA ASN A 291 -12.21 17.41 -4.94
C ASN A 291 -12.05 15.87 -4.82
N TYR A 292 -13.00 15.10 -5.35
CA TYR A 292 -13.05 13.64 -5.21
C TYR A 292 -12.47 12.94 -6.43
N VAL A 293 -11.22 12.52 -6.29
CA VAL A 293 -10.45 11.78 -7.31
C VAL A 293 -10.99 10.36 -7.54
N PHE A 294 -11.52 9.72 -6.49
CA PHE A 294 -12.11 8.38 -6.57
C PHE A 294 -13.53 8.38 -6.02
N ASP A 295 -14.36 7.44 -6.50
CA ASP A 295 -15.76 7.32 -6.10
C ASP A 295 -15.99 6.28 -4.98
N PHE A 296 -15.04 5.38 -4.74
CA PHE A 296 -15.23 4.24 -3.82
C PHE A 296 -15.62 4.65 -2.39
N TYR A 297 -15.22 5.86 -1.95
CA TYR A 297 -15.55 6.45 -0.65
C TYR A 297 -17.05 6.49 -0.39
N PHE A 298 -17.85 6.65 -1.44
CA PHE A 298 -19.28 6.81 -1.32
C PHE A 298 -20.00 5.48 -1.13
N TYR A 299 -19.36 4.33 -1.35
CA TYR A 299 -20.07 3.05 -1.50
C TYR A 299 -19.93 2.09 -0.32
N HIS A 300 -19.29 2.53 0.77
CA HIS A 300 -19.07 1.72 1.96
C HIS A 300 -19.34 2.50 3.25
N HIS A 301 -19.66 1.80 4.34
CA HIS A 301 -20.10 2.44 5.58
C HIS A 301 -21.20 3.49 5.32
N ILE A 302 -22.15 3.15 4.44
CA ILE A 302 -23.09 4.13 3.88
C ILE A 302 -24.00 4.72 4.96
N SER A 303 -24.22 4.04 6.07
CA SER A 303 -24.97 4.58 7.21
C SER A 303 -24.18 5.59 8.05
N ASN A 304 -22.86 5.68 7.88
CA ASN A 304 -22.00 6.52 8.69
C ASN A 304 -22.18 8.02 8.36
N PRO A 305 -22.37 8.90 9.37
CA PRO A 305 -22.55 10.34 9.14
C PRO A 305 -21.42 11.00 8.35
N TYR A 306 -20.17 10.56 8.53
CA TYR A 306 -19.04 11.08 7.79
C TYR A 306 -19.15 10.77 6.29
N ILE A 307 -19.50 9.53 5.93
CA ILE A 307 -19.69 9.14 4.54
C ILE A 307 -20.90 9.86 3.91
N GLN A 308 -21.97 10.06 4.67
CA GLN A 308 -23.12 10.86 4.22
C GLN A 308 -22.72 12.32 3.94
N ASN A 309 -21.88 12.91 4.80
CA ASN A 309 -21.35 14.25 4.56
C ASN A 309 -20.47 14.30 3.30
N LEU A 310 -19.61 13.30 3.06
CA LEU A 310 -18.82 13.23 1.82
C LEU A 310 -19.71 13.12 0.58
N ARG A 311 -20.78 12.32 0.63
CA ARG A 311 -21.77 12.22 -0.45
C ARG A 311 -22.46 13.56 -0.71
N ASN A 312 -22.87 14.27 0.34
CA ASN A 312 -23.53 15.56 0.21
C ASN A 312 -22.58 16.62 -0.35
N ASP A 313 -21.35 16.69 0.16
CA ASP A 313 -20.31 17.60 -0.33
C ASP A 313 -19.96 17.33 -1.80
N PHE A 314 -19.81 16.06 -2.18
CA PHE A 314 -19.63 15.66 -3.56
C PHE A 314 -20.78 16.14 -4.46
N MET A 315 -22.03 15.90 -4.06
CA MET A 315 -23.20 16.33 -4.84
C MET A 315 -23.27 17.86 -4.96
N ASN A 316 -22.98 18.60 -3.90
CA ASN A 316 -22.96 20.07 -3.94
C ASN A 316 -21.90 20.58 -4.93
N GLN A 317 -20.67 20.06 -4.86
CA GLN A 317 -19.61 20.43 -5.80
C GLN A 317 -19.93 20.01 -7.23
N LEU A 318 -20.56 18.85 -7.43
CA LEU A 318 -20.94 18.35 -8.76
C LEU A 318 -22.04 19.23 -9.39
N GLN A 319 -23.03 19.64 -8.60
CA GLN A 319 -24.10 20.55 -9.03
C GLN A 319 -23.60 21.97 -9.31
N GLU A 320 -22.59 22.44 -8.57
CA GLU A 320 -21.97 23.74 -8.81
C GLU A 320 -21.08 23.72 -10.05
N SER A 321 -20.27 22.67 -10.23
CA SER A 321 -19.30 22.57 -11.33
C SER A 321 -19.92 22.17 -12.66
N MET A 322 -21.00 21.38 -12.66
CA MET A 322 -21.68 20.86 -13.86
C MET A 322 -20.69 20.41 -14.95
N PRO A 323 -19.84 19.39 -14.68
CA PRO A 323 -18.81 18.98 -15.61
C PRO A 323 -19.36 18.67 -16.99
N ARG A 324 -18.58 18.97 -18.04
CA ARG A 324 -18.99 18.64 -19.42
C ARG A 324 -19.18 17.13 -19.58
N PHE A 325 -18.29 16.34 -18.99
CA PHE A 325 -18.40 14.88 -19.00
C PHE A 325 -18.27 14.26 -17.61
N ILE A 326 -19.06 13.21 -17.38
CA ILE A 326 -18.91 12.30 -16.25
C ILE A 326 -18.58 10.92 -16.83
N ILE A 327 -17.52 10.29 -16.34
CA ILE A 327 -17.04 9.03 -16.89
C ILE A 327 -17.12 7.95 -15.83
N GLU A 328 -18.03 7.00 -16.05
CA GLU A 328 -18.25 5.89 -15.13
C GLU A 328 -17.58 4.62 -15.62
N VAL A 329 -16.74 4.04 -14.77
CA VAL A 329 -16.21 2.70 -15.02
C VAL A 329 -17.20 1.66 -14.47
N THR A 330 -17.76 0.86 -15.36
CA THR A 330 -18.76 -0.18 -15.07
C THR A 330 -18.20 -1.61 -15.15
N SER A 331 -16.90 -1.72 -15.39
CA SER A 331 -16.26 -2.99 -15.69
C SER A 331 -16.33 -4.02 -14.56
N VAL A 332 -16.44 -5.30 -14.91
CA VAL A 332 -16.49 -6.41 -13.93
C VAL A 332 -15.24 -6.48 -13.07
N ASP A 333 -14.11 -6.02 -13.60
CA ASP A 333 -12.83 -5.94 -12.88
C ASP A 333 -12.69 -4.68 -12.01
N LYS A 334 -13.67 -3.75 -12.00
CA LYS A 334 -13.67 -2.64 -11.05
C LYS A 334 -13.79 -3.21 -9.63
N PRO A 335 -12.80 -2.93 -8.75
CA PRO A 335 -12.87 -3.39 -7.38
C PRO A 335 -14.01 -2.69 -6.63
N TRP A 336 -14.95 -3.47 -6.08
CA TRP A 336 -16.07 -2.96 -5.30
C TRP A 336 -15.99 -3.44 -3.86
N VAL A 337 -16.15 -2.50 -2.93
CA VAL A 337 -16.23 -2.83 -1.51
C VAL A 337 -17.55 -3.56 -1.25
N GLY A 338 -17.48 -4.72 -0.60
CA GLY A 338 -18.63 -5.52 -0.20
C GLY A 338 -18.72 -5.72 1.31
N GLY A 339 -19.70 -6.50 1.75
CA GLY A 339 -19.96 -6.76 3.17
C GLY A 339 -20.98 -5.80 3.77
N ASP A 340 -20.96 -5.71 5.10
CA ASP A 340 -21.94 -4.92 5.86
C ASP A 340 -21.92 -3.45 5.45
N ASP A 341 -23.10 -2.82 5.39
CA ASP A 341 -23.26 -1.38 5.16
C ASP A 341 -22.56 -0.87 3.87
N THR A 342 -22.54 -1.69 2.83
CA THR A 342 -22.03 -1.33 1.49
C THR A 342 -23.17 -1.26 0.47
N SER A 343 -22.93 -0.56 -0.63
CA SER A 343 -23.84 -0.62 -1.77
C SER A 343 -23.13 -0.38 -3.09
N ARG A 344 -23.42 -1.23 -4.08
CA ARG A 344 -22.96 -1.03 -5.46
C ARG A 344 -23.87 -0.12 -6.28
N THR A 345 -25.13 0.04 -5.87
CA THR A 345 -26.19 0.70 -6.67
C THR A 345 -26.88 1.85 -5.94
N LYS A 346 -26.63 2.02 -4.63
CA LYS A 346 -27.31 3.03 -3.81
C LYS A 346 -26.45 4.27 -3.63
N PHE A 347 -26.42 5.10 -4.68
CA PHE A 347 -26.21 6.55 -4.53
C PHE A 347 -27.34 7.29 -5.28
N PRO A 348 -28.59 7.26 -4.76
CA PRO A 348 -29.76 7.71 -5.51
C PRO A 348 -29.67 9.17 -5.97
N ALA A 349 -29.12 10.06 -5.14
CA ALA A 349 -28.94 11.46 -5.50
C ALA A 349 -28.05 11.66 -6.74
N LEU A 350 -26.98 10.87 -6.86
CA LEU A 350 -26.12 10.88 -8.04
C LEU A 350 -26.87 10.34 -9.26
N GLN A 351 -27.61 9.23 -9.12
CA GLN A 351 -28.38 8.69 -10.23
C GLN A 351 -29.43 9.68 -10.74
N ILE A 352 -30.21 10.29 -9.84
CA ILE A 352 -31.19 11.31 -10.19
C ILE A 352 -30.52 12.49 -10.90
N PHE A 353 -29.40 12.98 -10.39
CA PHE A 353 -28.65 14.07 -11.02
C PHE A 353 -28.18 13.71 -12.44
N LEU A 354 -27.67 12.50 -12.65
CA LEU A 354 -27.27 12.02 -13.97
C LEU A 354 -28.47 11.92 -14.91
N ASP A 355 -29.57 11.30 -14.46
CA ASP A 355 -30.78 11.09 -15.26
C ASP A 355 -31.46 12.42 -15.66
N GLU A 356 -31.35 13.45 -14.83
CA GLU A 356 -31.97 14.76 -15.05
C GLU A 356 -31.15 15.72 -15.90
N ASN A 357 -29.81 15.59 -15.91
CA ASN A 357 -28.91 16.61 -16.48
C ASN A 357 -27.95 16.08 -17.55
N TYR A 358 -27.84 14.76 -17.72
CA TYR A 358 -26.86 14.16 -18.60
C TYR A 358 -27.47 13.08 -19.50
N SER A 359 -26.96 12.99 -20.72
CA SER A 359 -27.24 11.90 -21.66
C SER A 359 -26.00 11.03 -21.88
N ILE A 360 -26.21 9.73 -22.13
CA ILE A 360 -25.13 8.80 -22.41
C ILE A 360 -24.69 8.96 -23.87
N THR A 361 -23.48 9.49 -24.09
CA THR A 361 -22.89 9.69 -25.42
C THR A 361 -22.06 8.48 -25.86
N ILE A 362 -21.47 7.75 -24.90
CA ILE A 362 -20.75 6.49 -25.15
C ILE A 362 -21.21 5.44 -24.16
N GLN A 363 -21.64 4.28 -24.69
CA GLN A 363 -21.93 3.08 -23.94
C GLN A 363 -21.04 1.92 -24.42
N LYS A 364 -20.12 1.49 -23.56
CA LYS A 364 -19.26 0.32 -23.77
C LYS A 364 -19.50 -0.71 -22.66
N ASP A 365 -19.05 -1.94 -22.87
CA ASP A 365 -19.21 -3.03 -21.89
C ASP A 365 -18.50 -2.76 -20.55
N ASN A 366 -17.56 -1.82 -20.51
CA ASN A 366 -16.66 -1.61 -19.38
C ASN A 366 -16.57 -0.15 -18.91
N TYR A 367 -17.23 0.80 -19.58
CA TYR A 367 -17.41 2.17 -19.12
C TYR A 367 -18.56 2.89 -19.86
N LEU A 368 -19.03 3.98 -19.26
CA LEU A 368 -20.00 4.92 -19.80
C LEU A 368 -19.39 6.33 -19.82
N ILE A 369 -19.75 7.14 -20.82
CA ILE A 369 -19.51 8.57 -20.80
C ILE A 369 -20.86 9.28 -20.88
N TYR A 370 -21.14 10.05 -19.84
CA TYR A 370 -22.26 10.96 -19.73
C TYR A 370 -21.80 12.35 -20.20
N GLU A 371 -22.61 12.99 -21.02
CA GLU A 371 -22.40 14.34 -21.52
C GLU A 371 -23.49 15.25 -20.98
N LEU A 372 -23.10 16.45 -20.52
CA LEU A 372 -24.03 17.43 -20.01
C LEU A 372 -25.02 17.84 -21.10
N ASP A 373 -26.31 17.72 -20.82
CA ASP A 373 -27.34 18.15 -21.76
C ASP A 373 -27.29 19.68 -21.93
N ASP A 374 -27.38 20.14 -23.16
CA ASP A 374 -27.41 21.58 -23.46
C ASP A 374 -28.63 22.18 -22.75
N ARG A 375 -28.39 23.01 -21.73
CA ARG A 375 -29.45 23.74 -21.04
C ARG A 375 -30.10 24.69 -22.08
N PRO A 376 -31.44 24.70 -22.20
CA PRO A 376 -32.14 25.54 -23.18
C PRO A 376 -31.87 27.04 -22.99
#